data_AF-A0A0R3RS47-F1
#
_entry.id   AF-A0A0R3RS47-F1
#
_cell.length_a   1.000
_cell.length_b   1.000
_cell.length_c   1.000
_cell.angle_alpha   90.00
_cell.angle_beta   90.00
_cell.angle_gamma   90.00
#
_symmetry.space_group_name_H-M   'P 1'
#
loop_
_entity.id
_entity.type
_entity.pdbx_description
1 polymer ?
#
loop_
_entity_poly.entity_id
_entity_poly.type
_entity_poly.pdbx_seq_one_letter_code
_entity_poly.pdbx_strand_id
1 'polypeptide(L)'
;MQWMIYTMDCKYVKQVRGLIVAVRLYTGRAVDVIAYSLGVPVARKAILGGLCVDTRENLGSPLTSSIDTFVGIAGPNHGVMLKVGIANVPACAFTLIPICNQNTGLFSGICPLESTFLQDINSVAGYEGRYVFTIYSENDQFIGYNICGMKTAQIAGQHGEKVYEQMDHDRTFTDSLPVQIQMVLRHVVT
;
A
#
# COMPACT_ATOMS: atom_id res chain seq x y z
N MET A 1 16.94 3.45 -8.65
CA MET A 1 15.98 2.75 -9.54
C MET A 1 15.78 1.26 -9.20
N GLN A 2 16.15 0.81 -7.98
CA GLN A 2 16.02 -0.59 -7.57
C GLN A 2 14.57 -1.03 -7.34
N TRP A 3 13.64 -0.10 -7.17
CA TRP A 3 12.23 -0.44 -6.90
C TRP A 3 11.51 -1.10 -8.10
N MET A 4 11.95 -0.81 -9.33
CA MET A 4 11.31 -1.32 -10.57
C MET A 4 11.49 -2.82 -10.79
N ILE A 5 12.46 -3.44 -10.12
CA ILE A 5 12.74 -4.88 -10.22
C ILE A 5 11.97 -5.71 -9.19
N TYR A 6 11.24 -5.07 -8.27
CA TYR A 6 10.44 -5.80 -7.28
C TYR A 6 9.05 -6.13 -7.78
N THR A 7 8.53 -7.23 -7.25
CA THR A 7 7.13 -7.67 -7.29
C THR A 7 6.68 -7.91 -5.85
N MET A 8 5.38 -7.97 -5.61
CA MET A 8 4.80 -8.27 -4.30
C MET A 8 4.76 -9.77 -4.05
N ASP A 9 5.93 -10.40 -4.14
CA ASP A 9 6.13 -11.83 -3.93
C ASP A 9 5.68 -12.28 -2.53
N CYS A 10 5.19 -13.52 -2.42
CA CYS A 10 4.78 -14.13 -1.15
C CYS A 10 5.89 -14.08 -0.09
N LYS A 11 7.16 -14.15 -0.50
CA LYS A 11 8.30 -14.09 0.44
C LYS A 11 8.30 -12.78 1.25
N TYR A 12 8.01 -11.64 0.62
CA TYR A 12 7.97 -10.34 1.30
C TYR A 12 6.72 -10.22 2.17
N VAL A 13 5.59 -10.70 1.67
CA VAL A 13 4.33 -10.77 2.42
C VAL A 13 4.50 -11.60 3.69
N LYS A 14 5.13 -12.78 3.61
CA LYS A 14 5.39 -13.66 4.75
C LYS A 14 6.35 -13.02 5.76
N GLN A 15 7.38 -12.32 5.29
CA GLN A 15 8.31 -11.60 6.17
C GLN A 15 7.58 -10.51 6.98
N VAL A 16 6.79 -9.67 6.31
CA VAL A 16 6.01 -8.61 6.96
C VAL A 16 4.98 -9.21 7.91
N ARG A 17 4.25 -10.24 7.49
CA ARG A 17 3.27 -10.95 8.34
C ARG A 17 3.93 -11.54 9.58
N GLY A 18 5.08 -12.20 9.42
CA GLY A 18 5.85 -12.78 10.53
C GLY A 18 6.27 -11.73 11.55
N LEU A 19 6.71 -10.56 11.08
CA LEU A 19 7.06 -9.44 11.96
C LEU A 19 5.86 -8.92 12.75
N ILE A 20 4.71 -8.70 12.09
CA ILE A 20 3.47 -8.26 12.74
C ILE A 20 3.07 -9.24 13.85
N VAL A 21 3.05 -10.55 13.53
CA VAL A 21 2.70 -11.61 14.49
C VAL A 21 3.71 -11.66 15.63
N ALA A 22 5.00 -11.58 15.35
CA ALA A 22 6.05 -11.60 16.38
C ALA A 22 5.90 -10.43 17.37
N VAL A 23 5.68 -9.20 16.88
CA VAL A 23 5.51 -8.02 17.75
C VAL A 23 4.22 -8.11 18.57
N ARG A 24 3.11 -8.56 17.95
CA ARG A 24 1.83 -8.77 18.64
C ARG A 24 1.94 -9.79 19.77
N LEU A 25 2.66 -10.89 19.53
CA LEU A 25 2.86 -11.94 20.52
C LEU A 25 3.83 -11.52 21.63
N TYR A 26 4.90 -10.80 21.28
CA TYR A 26 5.88 -10.31 22.24
C TYR A 26 5.28 -9.26 23.19
N THR A 27 4.51 -8.30 22.66
CA THR A 27 3.94 -7.20 23.46
C THR A 27 2.61 -7.54 24.11
N GLY A 28 1.91 -8.56 23.62
CA GLY A 28 0.55 -8.88 24.06
C GLY A 28 -0.52 -7.85 23.63
N ARG A 29 -0.17 -6.87 22.79
CA ARG A 29 -1.02 -5.73 22.41
C ARG A 29 -1.23 -5.66 20.90
N ALA A 30 -2.38 -5.14 20.47
CA ALA A 30 -2.56 -4.76 19.07
C ALA A 30 -1.43 -3.83 18.61
N VAL A 31 -1.04 -3.95 17.35
CA VAL A 31 0.09 -3.22 16.78
C VAL A 31 -0.39 -2.13 15.83
N ASP A 32 0.39 -1.07 15.72
CA ASP A 32 0.23 -0.05 14.69
C ASP A 32 1.19 -0.35 13.53
N VAL A 33 0.69 -0.26 12.30
CA VAL A 33 1.45 -0.53 11.08
C VAL A 33 1.52 0.75 10.26
N ILE A 34 2.71 1.35 10.18
CA ILE A 34 3.00 2.44 9.26
C ILE A 34 3.77 1.85 8.08
N ALA A 35 3.18 1.87 6.90
CA ALA A 35 3.75 1.33 5.68
C ALA A 35 4.00 2.45 4.67
N TYR A 36 5.08 2.34 3.89
CA TYR A 36 5.49 3.36 2.91
C TYR A 36 5.74 2.72 1.54
N SER A 37 5.30 3.40 0.48
CA SER A 37 5.57 3.01 -0.91
C SER A 37 5.08 1.58 -1.19
N LEU A 38 5.91 0.74 -1.82
CA LEU A 38 5.64 -0.69 -2.05
C LEU A 38 5.34 -1.47 -0.77
N GLY A 39 5.77 -0.99 0.39
CA GLY A 39 5.45 -1.59 1.67
C GLY A 39 3.95 -1.57 1.98
N VAL A 40 3.19 -0.62 1.43
CA VAL A 40 1.73 -0.51 1.65
C VAL A 40 0.99 -1.72 1.07
N PRO A 41 1.02 -2.01 -0.24
CA PRO A 41 0.36 -3.18 -0.80
C PRO A 41 0.86 -4.51 -0.21
N VAL A 42 2.16 -4.62 0.10
CA VAL A 42 2.73 -5.81 0.76
C VAL A 42 2.17 -6.00 2.17
N ALA A 43 2.12 -4.93 2.98
CA ALA A 43 1.56 -4.98 4.34
C ALA A 43 0.06 -5.27 4.33
N ARG A 44 -0.68 -4.67 3.38
CA ARG A 44 -2.09 -4.99 3.16
C ARG A 44 -2.29 -6.47 2.89
N LYS A 45 -1.56 -7.08 1.95
CA LYS A 45 -1.64 -8.54 1.73
C LYS A 45 -1.24 -9.36 2.97
N ALA A 46 -0.21 -8.92 3.70
CA ALA A 46 0.23 -9.58 4.92
C ALA A 46 -0.85 -9.59 6.01
N ILE A 47 -1.65 -8.52 6.10
CA ILE A 47 -2.77 -8.39 7.04
C ILE A 47 -3.99 -9.16 6.54
N LEU A 48 -4.36 -9.05 5.26
CA LEU A 48 -5.49 -9.76 4.65
C LEU A 48 -5.36 -11.27 4.81
N GLY A 49 -4.16 -11.81 4.65
CA GLY A 49 -3.92 -13.24 4.70
C GLY A 49 -4.48 -13.95 3.45
N GLY A 50 -5.13 -15.10 3.69
CA GLY A 50 -5.60 -15.98 2.62
C GLY A 50 -4.44 -16.63 1.86
N LEU A 51 -4.61 -16.87 0.57
CA LEU A 51 -3.59 -17.51 -0.27
C LEU A 51 -2.68 -16.45 -0.90
N CYS A 52 -1.37 -16.70 -0.92
CA CYS A 52 -0.45 -15.94 -1.74
C CYS A 52 -0.82 -16.03 -3.23
N VAL A 53 -0.65 -14.93 -3.95
CA VAL A 53 -1.09 -14.78 -5.35
C VAL A 53 -0.19 -15.59 -6.30
N ASP A 54 1.11 -15.57 -6.08
CA ASP A 54 2.14 -16.34 -6.80
C ASP A 54 2.23 -17.80 -6.35
N THR A 55 2.46 -18.05 -5.07
CA THR A 55 2.84 -19.40 -4.59
C THR A 55 1.68 -20.24 -4.10
N ARG A 56 0.50 -19.64 -3.90
CA ARG A 56 -0.68 -20.28 -3.30
C ARG A 56 -0.46 -20.77 -1.87
N GLU A 57 0.63 -20.39 -1.23
CA GLU A 57 0.85 -20.68 0.19
C GLU A 57 -0.20 -19.99 1.05
N ASN A 58 -0.69 -20.68 2.07
CA ASN A 58 -1.72 -20.17 2.96
C ASN A 58 -1.11 -19.34 4.10
N LEU A 59 -1.43 -18.04 4.12
CA LEU A 59 -1.04 -17.10 5.16
C LEU A 59 -1.93 -17.24 6.42
N GLY A 60 -3.08 -17.90 6.31
CA GLY A 60 -4.07 -18.03 7.36
C GLY A 60 -5.12 -16.92 7.33
N SER A 61 -5.87 -16.77 8.43
CA SER A 61 -6.92 -15.75 8.55
C SER A 61 -6.36 -14.33 8.55
N PRO A 62 -7.21 -13.32 8.27
CA PRO A 62 -6.83 -11.92 8.42
C PRO A 62 -6.31 -11.60 9.83
N LEU A 63 -5.37 -10.67 9.92
CA LEU A 63 -4.84 -10.13 11.18
C LEU A 63 -5.57 -8.89 11.68
N THR A 64 -6.72 -8.54 11.09
CA THR A 64 -7.49 -7.31 11.36
C THR A 64 -7.67 -7.04 12.85
N SER A 65 -8.00 -8.06 13.65
CA SER A 65 -8.20 -7.92 15.11
C SER A 65 -6.91 -7.70 15.92
N SER A 66 -5.74 -7.84 15.28
CA SER A 66 -4.43 -7.61 15.86
C SER A 66 -3.82 -6.26 15.47
N ILE A 67 -4.46 -5.51 14.55
CA ILE A 67 -3.99 -4.19 14.10
C ILE A 67 -4.90 -3.12 14.70
N ASP A 68 -4.32 -2.20 15.47
CA ASP A 68 -5.05 -1.04 15.96
C ASP A 68 -5.14 0.02 14.86
N THR A 69 -4.00 0.62 14.48
CA THR A 69 -3.96 1.60 13.39
C THR A 69 -3.10 1.12 12.21
N PHE A 70 -3.63 1.26 10.99
CA PHE A 70 -2.87 1.14 9.75
C PHE A 70 -2.73 2.51 9.08
N VAL A 71 -1.51 2.91 8.74
CA VAL A 71 -1.22 4.14 7.99
C VAL A 71 -0.46 3.78 6.71
N GLY A 72 -1.11 3.96 5.57
CA GLY A 72 -0.50 3.77 4.25
C GLY A 72 0.03 5.09 3.68
N ILE A 73 1.35 5.20 3.50
CA ILE A 73 2.01 6.42 3.02
C ILE A 73 2.51 6.20 1.60
N ALA A 74 2.05 7.01 0.65
CA ALA A 74 2.43 6.93 -0.76
C ALA A 74 2.34 5.51 -1.35
N GLY A 75 1.32 4.74 -0.94
CA GLY A 75 1.16 3.35 -1.33
C GLY A 75 0.49 3.18 -2.69
N PRO A 76 1.01 2.40 -3.65
CA PRO A 76 0.35 2.19 -4.94
C PRO A 76 -0.76 1.13 -4.86
N ASN A 77 -1.89 1.46 -4.24
CA ASN A 77 -3.02 0.53 -4.04
C ASN A 77 -3.85 0.27 -5.30
N HIS A 78 -3.72 1.12 -6.32
CA HIS A 78 -4.43 1.01 -7.60
C HIS A 78 -3.49 1.01 -8.82
N GLY A 79 -2.20 0.74 -8.58
CA GLY A 79 -1.17 0.72 -9.61
C GLY A 79 -0.22 1.91 -9.54
N VAL A 80 0.53 2.15 -10.63
CA VAL A 80 1.58 3.17 -10.67
C VAL A 80 1.41 4.08 -11.88
N MET A 81 1.39 5.39 -11.64
CA MET A 81 1.35 6.45 -12.64
C MET A 81 2.64 7.29 -12.55
N LEU A 82 3.70 6.89 -13.25
CA LEU A 82 4.99 7.58 -13.18
C LEU A 82 4.90 8.97 -13.83
N LYS A 83 5.53 9.95 -13.18
CA LYS A 83 5.82 11.23 -13.84
C LYS A 83 7.11 11.13 -14.64
N VAL A 84 7.03 11.32 -15.95
CA VAL A 84 8.19 11.42 -16.84
C VAL A 84 8.20 12.81 -17.45
N GLY A 85 9.05 13.69 -16.91
CA GLY A 85 9.01 15.12 -17.23
C GLY A 85 7.70 15.76 -16.75
N ILE A 86 6.94 16.38 -17.67
CA ILE A 86 5.64 17.01 -17.37
C ILE A 86 4.44 16.08 -17.60
N ALA A 87 4.66 14.87 -18.13
CA ALA A 87 3.60 13.94 -18.46
C ALA A 87 3.42 12.88 -17.37
N ASN A 88 2.16 12.60 -17.01
CA ASN A 88 1.79 11.41 -16.27
C ASN A 88 1.67 10.24 -17.26
N VAL A 89 2.53 9.25 -17.13
CA VAL A 89 2.54 8.07 -18.01
C VAL A 89 2.03 6.89 -17.18
N PRO A 90 1.01 6.15 -17.65
CA PRO A 90 0.61 4.90 -17.01
C PRO A 90 1.75 3.91 -17.22
N ALA A 91 2.70 3.91 -16.29
CA ALA A 91 3.99 3.25 -16.46
C ALA A 91 3.78 1.80 -16.83
N CYS A 92 2.89 1.14 -16.09
CA CYS A 92 2.52 -0.25 -16.26
C CYS A 92 1.56 -0.55 -17.42
N ALA A 93 1.25 0.42 -18.29
CA ALA A 93 0.53 0.18 -19.56
C ALA A 93 1.45 -0.30 -20.68
N PHE A 94 2.71 0.13 -20.68
CA PHE A 94 3.59 -0.01 -21.84
C PHE A 94 4.91 -0.70 -21.55
N THR A 95 5.17 -1.05 -20.29
CA THR A 95 6.47 -1.56 -19.85
C THR A 95 6.39 -3.01 -19.39
N LEU A 96 7.46 -3.78 -19.64
CA LEU A 96 7.63 -5.16 -19.21
C LEU A 96 8.55 -5.29 -17.99
N ILE A 97 8.61 -4.26 -17.13
CA ILE A 97 9.39 -4.31 -15.89
C ILE A 97 8.66 -5.12 -14.80
N PRO A 98 9.39 -5.81 -13.90
CA PRO A 98 8.80 -6.67 -12.88
C PRO A 98 7.71 -6.01 -12.05
N ILE A 99 7.87 -4.74 -11.66
CA ILE A 99 6.86 -4.02 -10.87
C ILE A 99 5.52 -3.88 -11.59
N CYS A 100 5.45 -4.08 -12.90
CA CYS A 100 4.24 -4.06 -13.70
C CYS A 100 3.70 -5.44 -14.06
N ASN A 101 4.17 -6.49 -13.37
CA ASN A 101 3.68 -7.86 -13.56
C ASN A 101 2.15 -7.95 -13.33
N GLN A 102 1.44 -8.62 -14.23
CA GLN A 102 -0.03 -8.75 -14.17
C GLN A 102 -0.52 -9.68 -13.05
N ASN A 103 0.35 -10.53 -12.51
CA ASN A 103 0.02 -11.40 -11.39
C ASN A 103 0.44 -10.78 -10.05
N THR A 104 1.75 -10.57 -9.84
CA THR A 104 2.32 -10.09 -8.56
C THR A 104 2.83 -8.65 -8.59
N GLY A 105 2.63 -7.92 -9.67
CA GLY A 105 3.04 -6.52 -9.80
C GLY A 105 1.87 -5.56 -9.59
N LEU A 106 2.10 -4.31 -9.93
CA LEU A 106 1.19 -3.17 -9.82
C LEU A 106 0.62 -2.81 -11.19
N PHE A 107 0.38 -3.81 -12.04
CA PHE A 107 -0.19 -3.59 -13.35
C PHE A 107 -1.54 -2.88 -13.23
N SER A 108 -1.68 -1.79 -13.99
CA SER A 108 -2.88 -0.95 -14.08
C SER A 108 -3.07 -0.41 -15.50
N GLY A 109 -2.50 -1.12 -16.47
CA GLY A 109 -2.14 -0.61 -17.79
C GLY A 109 -3.29 -0.36 -18.76
N ILE A 110 -4.44 -0.97 -18.55
CA ILE A 110 -5.64 -0.78 -19.37
C ILE A 110 -6.83 -0.81 -18.43
N CYS A 111 -7.17 0.35 -17.87
CA CYS A 111 -8.25 0.40 -16.90
C CYS A 111 -9.59 -0.09 -17.47
N PRO A 112 -10.38 -0.82 -16.66
CA PRO A 112 -10.22 -1.05 -15.21
C PRO A 112 -9.36 -2.27 -14.82
N LEU A 113 -8.57 -2.86 -15.74
CA LEU A 113 -7.79 -4.06 -15.45
C LEU A 113 -6.58 -3.74 -14.55
N GLU A 114 -6.60 -4.31 -13.35
CA GLU A 114 -5.49 -4.31 -12.39
C GLU A 114 -4.83 -5.71 -12.33
N SER A 115 -3.65 -5.81 -11.74
CA SER A 115 -3.01 -7.11 -11.48
C SER A 115 -3.83 -7.98 -10.53
N THR A 116 -3.63 -9.31 -10.58
CA THR A 116 -4.25 -10.24 -9.62
C THR A 116 -3.95 -9.84 -8.17
N PHE A 117 -2.75 -9.35 -7.90
CA PHE A 117 -2.37 -8.89 -6.57
C PHE A 117 -3.18 -7.68 -6.11
N LEU A 118 -3.33 -6.66 -6.97
CA LEU A 118 -4.13 -5.47 -6.64
C LEU A 118 -5.61 -5.84 -6.46
N GLN A 119 -6.15 -6.69 -7.35
CA GLN A 119 -7.51 -7.21 -7.22
C GLN A 119 -7.73 -7.95 -5.90
N ASP A 120 -6.76 -8.76 -5.47
CA ASP A 120 -6.83 -9.52 -4.22
C ASP A 120 -6.87 -8.58 -3.00
N ILE A 121 -5.92 -7.64 -2.89
CA ILE A 121 -5.88 -6.71 -1.74
C ILE A 121 -7.06 -5.72 -1.73
N ASN A 122 -7.69 -5.45 -2.87
CA ASN A 122 -8.84 -4.56 -2.99
C ASN A 122 -10.20 -5.30 -2.96
N SER A 123 -10.21 -6.63 -2.84
CA SER A 123 -11.43 -7.45 -2.84
C SER A 123 -12.29 -7.29 -1.58
N VAL A 124 -11.68 -6.81 -0.49
CA VAL A 124 -12.31 -6.59 0.81
C VAL A 124 -11.91 -5.20 1.30
N ALA A 125 -12.82 -4.48 1.94
CA ALA A 125 -12.56 -3.16 2.52
C ALA A 125 -12.42 -3.25 4.04
N GLY A 126 -11.57 -2.40 4.63
CA GLY A 126 -11.46 -2.20 6.08
C GLY A 126 -10.86 -3.36 6.87
N TYR A 127 -10.11 -4.26 6.21
CA TYR A 127 -9.45 -5.37 6.91
C TYR A 127 -8.07 -4.97 7.48
N GLU A 128 -7.54 -3.81 7.08
CA GLU A 128 -6.18 -3.38 7.39
C GLU A 128 -5.98 -3.12 8.90
N GLY A 129 -7.03 -2.74 9.62
CA GLY A 129 -7.01 -2.56 11.06
C GLY A 129 -8.27 -1.87 11.58
N ARG A 130 -8.30 -1.58 12.88
CA ARG A 130 -9.41 -0.86 13.51
C ARG A 130 -9.53 0.57 12.99
N TYR A 131 -8.40 1.25 12.79
CA TYR A 131 -8.31 2.57 12.18
C TYR A 131 -7.41 2.50 10.96
N VAL A 132 -7.85 3.09 9.84
CA VAL A 132 -7.14 3.00 8.56
C VAL A 132 -7.00 4.40 7.99
N PHE A 133 -5.77 4.82 7.74
CA PHE A 133 -5.47 6.14 7.21
C PHE A 133 -4.52 6.05 6.02
N THR A 134 -4.58 7.07 5.16
CA THR A 134 -3.63 7.22 4.07
C THR A 134 -2.99 8.61 4.07
N ILE A 135 -1.74 8.68 3.61
CA ILE A 135 -1.02 9.94 3.41
C ILE A 135 -0.42 9.89 2.01
N TYR A 136 -0.69 10.87 1.17
CA TYR A 136 -0.15 10.91 -0.19
C TYR A 136 -0.05 12.32 -0.74
N SER A 137 0.61 12.46 -1.90
CA SER A 137 0.84 13.75 -2.54
C SER A 137 0.35 13.78 -3.98
N GLU A 138 -0.20 14.92 -4.41
CA GLU A 138 -0.53 15.18 -5.81
C GLU A 138 0.73 15.26 -6.71
N ASN A 139 1.87 15.58 -6.09
CA ASN A 139 3.15 15.70 -6.76
C ASN A 139 4.08 14.49 -6.63
N ASP A 140 3.57 13.36 -6.16
CA ASP A 140 4.33 12.11 -6.11
C ASP A 140 4.80 11.70 -7.52
N GLN A 141 6.11 11.65 -7.72
CA GLN A 141 6.73 11.36 -9.01
C GLN A 141 6.79 9.87 -9.35
N PHE A 142 6.64 8.99 -8.35
CA PHE A 142 6.78 7.55 -8.54
C PHE A 142 5.43 6.85 -8.66
N ILE A 143 4.59 6.93 -7.64
CA ILE A 143 3.29 6.25 -7.67
C ILE A 143 2.24 7.09 -8.43
N GLY A 144 2.46 8.39 -8.51
CA GLY A 144 1.50 9.34 -9.05
C GLY A 144 0.29 9.53 -8.13
N TYR A 145 -0.57 10.47 -8.53
CA TYR A 145 -1.71 10.88 -7.72
C TYR A 145 -2.99 10.12 -8.06
N ASN A 146 -3.23 9.92 -9.36
CA ASN A 146 -4.51 9.49 -9.89
C ASN A 146 -4.25 8.52 -11.03
N ILE A 147 -4.96 7.40 -10.99
CA ILE A 147 -4.98 6.42 -12.06
C ILE A 147 -6.43 6.00 -12.29
N CYS A 148 -6.91 6.27 -13.50
CA CYS A 148 -8.24 5.83 -13.95
C CYS A 148 -9.40 6.31 -13.06
N GLY A 149 -9.30 7.57 -12.62
CA GLY A 149 -10.29 8.21 -11.76
C GLY A 149 -10.17 7.83 -10.27
N MET A 150 -9.25 6.93 -9.92
CA MET A 150 -8.98 6.52 -8.54
C MET A 150 -7.69 7.16 -8.03
N LYS A 151 -7.71 7.63 -6.78
CA LYS A 151 -6.48 8.07 -6.12
C LYS A 151 -5.61 6.85 -5.88
N THR A 152 -4.38 6.87 -6.39
CA THR A 152 -3.49 5.72 -6.38
C THR A 152 -3.29 5.15 -4.97
N ALA A 153 -3.24 6.02 -3.96
CA ALA A 153 -2.95 5.65 -2.58
C ALA A 153 -4.15 5.45 -1.65
N GLN A 154 -5.37 5.74 -2.10
CA GLN A 154 -6.54 5.52 -1.27
C GLN A 154 -6.76 4.03 -0.98
N ILE A 155 -7.37 3.76 0.17
CA ILE A 155 -7.79 2.43 0.60
C ILE A 155 -9.29 2.47 0.84
N ALA A 156 -10.03 1.52 0.27
CA ALA A 156 -11.46 1.41 0.48
C ALA A 156 -11.78 1.18 1.98
N GLY A 157 -12.65 2.01 2.54
CA GLY A 157 -13.01 1.95 3.96
C GLY A 157 -12.02 2.66 4.91
N GLN A 158 -11.07 3.45 4.39
CA GLN A 158 -10.24 4.30 5.22
C GLN A 158 -11.06 5.33 6.02
N HIS A 159 -10.59 5.67 7.21
CA HIS A 159 -11.21 6.61 8.14
C HIS A 159 -10.81 8.06 7.87
N GLY A 160 -9.71 8.28 7.14
CA GLY A 160 -9.28 9.61 6.74
C GLY A 160 -7.99 9.59 5.92
N GLU A 161 -7.67 10.74 5.33
CA GLU A 161 -6.49 10.92 4.50
C GLU A 161 -5.84 12.30 4.71
N LYS A 162 -4.52 12.34 4.62
CA LYS A 162 -3.76 13.58 4.46
C LYS A 162 -3.24 13.67 3.04
N VAL A 163 -3.67 14.70 2.32
CA VAL A 163 -3.20 14.99 0.96
C VAL A 163 -2.29 16.20 0.98
N TYR A 164 -1.11 16.06 0.39
CA TYR A 164 -0.18 17.16 0.13
C TYR A 164 -0.19 17.54 -1.35
N GLU A 165 0.01 18.81 -1.67
CA GLU A 165 0.01 19.25 -3.08
C GLU A 165 1.39 19.12 -3.73
N GLN A 166 2.47 19.37 -2.98
CA GLN A 166 3.80 19.61 -3.55
C GLN A 166 4.90 18.67 -3.07
N MET A 167 4.60 17.73 -2.17
CA MET A 167 5.61 16.79 -1.69
C MET A 167 5.99 15.80 -2.79
N ASP A 168 7.26 15.49 -2.92
CA ASP A 168 7.71 14.33 -3.67
C ASP A 168 7.44 13.04 -2.85
N HIS A 169 7.71 11.89 -3.44
CA HIS A 169 7.48 10.58 -2.84
C HIS A 169 8.12 10.44 -1.44
N ASP A 170 9.40 10.82 -1.31
CA ASP A 170 10.16 10.66 -0.07
C ASP A 170 9.75 11.66 0.99
N ARG A 171 9.50 12.91 0.61
CA ARG A 171 9.01 13.95 1.52
C ARG A 171 7.62 13.66 2.04
N THR A 172 6.78 12.99 1.24
CA THR A 172 5.46 12.52 1.69
C THR A 172 5.59 11.59 2.91
N PHE A 173 6.70 10.86 3.04
CA PHE A 173 7.02 10.06 4.22
C PHE A 173 7.73 10.87 5.32
N THR A 174 8.83 11.55 4.99
CA THR A 174 9.68 12.19 6.02
C THR A 174 9.00 13.38 6.69
N ASP A 175 8.29 14.20 5.92
CA ASP A 175 7.73 15.47 6.40
C ASP A 175 6.34 15.27 7.04
N SER A 176 5.74 14.07 6.89
CA SER A 176 4.44 13.73 7.45
C SER A 176 4.50 13.10 8.85
N LEU A 177 5.69 12.97 9.46
CA LEU A 177 5.85 12.40 10.81
C LEU A 177 4.88 12.99 11.85
N PRO A 178 4.66 14.32 11.94
CA PRO A 178 3.68 14.85 12.89
C PRO A 178 2.26 14.31 12.65
N VAL A 179 1.85 14.14 11.39
CA VAL A 179 0.53 13.60 11.01
C VAL A 179 0.44 12.12 11.34
N GLN A 180 1.50 11.35 11.05
CA GLN A 180 1.59 9.93 11.38
C GLN A 180 1.37 9.69 12.89
N ILE A 181 1.98 10.53 13.74
CA ILE A 181 1.81 10.47 15.20
C ILE A 181 0.36 10.72 15.60
N GLN A 182 -0.33 11.67 14.98
CA GLN A 182 -1.74 11.96 15.29
C GLN A 182 -2.67 10.84 14.86
N MET A 183 -2.42 10.24 13.69
CA MET A 183 -3.17 9.07 13.23
C MET A 183 -3.01 7.87 14.17
N VAL A 184 -1.79 7.59 14.63
CA VAL A 184 -1.52 6.45 15.51
C VAL A 184 -1.97 6.69 16.95
N LEU A 185 -1.68 7.85 17.54
CA LEU A 185 -1.95 8.09 18.96
C LEU A 185 -3.35 8.62 19.25
N ARG A 186 -4.00 9.26 18.27
CA ARG A 186 -5.27 9.98 18.44
C ARG A 186 -6.34 9.57 17.43
N HIS A 187 -5.99 8.81 16.39
CA HIS A 187 -6.90 8.37 15.33
C HIS A 187 -7.60 9.54 14.63
N VAL A 188 -6.88 10.64 14.41
CA VAL A 188 -7.37 11.82 13.69
C VAL A 188 -6.40 12.24 12.58
N VAL A 189 -6.93 12.96 11.60
CA VAL A 189 -6.16 13.61 10.55
C VAL A 189 -6.02 15.10 10.91
N THR A 190 -4.81 15.52 11.26
CA THR A 190 -4.48 16.94 11.51
C THR A 190 -3.16 17.26 10.84
#